data_AF-A0A8J3WQN3-F1
#
_entry.id   AF-A0A8J3WQN3-F1
#
_cell.length_a   1.000
_cell.length_b   1.000
_cell.length_c   1.000
_cell.angle_alpha   90.00
_cell.angle_beta   90.00
_cell.angle_gamma   90.00
#
_symmetry.space_group_name_H-M   'P 1'
#
loop_
_entity.id
_entity.type
_entity.pdbx_description
1 polymer ?
#
loop_
_entity_poly.entity_id
_entity_poly.type
_entity_poly.pdbx_seq_one_letter_code
_entity_poly.pdbx_strand_id
1 'polypeptide(L)'
;MVRALLAVPSGVALVAVPDLRRALLAAGNPMSPAFWDSVKATLGAIESGNATVGDVQRWLESTGTEPLLLTRSFFVWPEEDERGPVAEEMYRRLVVHLEERVAEGVIDPDALARKDDGAREAYEDLQEHWLNSPLPDGRIPSVVVGEEQDEEMFAARDEEEAFALGELRRILTELPEPVRPASELHRACVRLREVLAGPGYPGNVLRACAGFEEGEELPEDDEELWLTVTAGIAGPISDLPEEGDTVEGFTDLEGELGHEDTALAALCAIHYADWLAVVAALARRGPGVLASPERIARLIAESDDIDVDLDDPEDLEAAEMLFGSVTPLWASLGIVDRNEILTPLGHWGLPRALERAWSPFD
;
A
#
# COMPACT_ATOMS: atom_id res chain seq x y z
N MET A 1 -1.48 28.12 18.52
CA MET A 1 -2.48 29.22 18.63
C MET A 1 -3.47 29.25 17.46
N VAL A 2 -3.01 29.14 16.20
CA VAL A 2 -3.88 29.23 15.01
C VAL A 2 -4.89 28.07 14.92
N ARG A 3 -4.46 26.83 15.19
CA ARG A 3 -5.37 25.67 15.31
C ARG A 3 -6.51 25.89 16.31
N ALA A 4 -6.30 26.63 17.40
CA ALA A 4 -7.36 26.92 18.37
C ALA A 4 -8.44 27.86 17.81
N LEU A 5 -8.14 28.67 16.79
CA LEU A 5 -9.13 29.49 16.09
C LEU A 5 -9.99 28.65 15.12
N LEU A 6 -9.47 27.53 14.64
CA LEU A 6 -10.20 26.57 13.79
C LEU A 6 -11.07 25.60 14.62
N ALA A 7 -10.80 25.47 15.91
CA ALA A 7 -11.58 24.63 16.82
C ALA A 7 -12.97 25.21 17.19
N VAL A 8 -13.29 26.42 16.73
CA VAL A 8 -14.60 27.07 16.94
C VAL A 8 -15.15 27.57 15.61
N PRO A 9 -16.49 27.74 15.46
CA PRO A 9 -17.07 28.25 14.23
C PRO A 9 -16.44 29.59 13.80
N SER A 10 -16.15 29.74 12.50
CA SER A 10 -15.41 30.89 11.93
C SER A 10 -16.02 32.24 12.30
N GLY A 11 -17.35 32.38 12.26
CA GLY A 11 -18.04 33.59 12.71
C GLY A 11 -17.80 33.94 14.19
N VAL A 12 -17.71 32.93 15.07
CA VAL A 12 -17.39 33.13 16.50
C VAL A 12 -15.94 33.54 16.66
N ALA A 13 -15.02 32.87 15.95
CA ALA A 13 -13.60 33.23 15.95
C ALA A 13 -13.38 34.67 15.50
N LEU A 14 -14.00 35.09 14.38
CA LEU A 14 -13.89 36.45 13.83
C LEU A 14 -14.31 37.54 14.82
N VAL A 15 -15.40 37.32 15.56
CA VAL A 15 -15.88 38.26 16.59
C VAL A 15 -14.90 38.37 17.75
N ALA A 16 -14.21 37.27 18.10
CA ALA A 16 -13.26 37.23 19.22
C ALA A 16 -11.88 37.83 18.88
N VAL A 17 -11.50 37.94 17.60
CA VAL A 17 -10.16 38.42 17.17
C VAL A 17 -9.74 39.75 17.82
N PRO A 18 -10.58 40.81 17.89
CA PRO A 18 -10.17 42.08 18.49
C PRO A 18 -9.85 41.99 19.98
N ASP A 19 -10.61 41.17 20.72
CA ASP A 19 -10.39 40.94 22.16
C ASP A 19 -9.14 40.08 22.39
N LEU A 20 -8.95 39.04 21.58
CA LEU A 20 -7.75 38.20 21.61
C LEU A 20 -6.48 39.01 21.31
N ARG A 21 -6.52 39.89 20.30
CA ARG A 21 -5.40 40.79 19.98
C ARG A 21 -5.05 41.70 21.15
N ARG A 22 -6.06 42.27 21.82
CA ARG A 22 -5.85 43.10 23.02
C ARG A 22 -5.28 42.30 24.18
N ALA A 23 -5.75 41.07 24.41
CA ALA A 23 -5.23 40.19 25.45
C ALA A 23 -3.76 39.80 25.22
N LEU A 24 -3.38 39.45 23.99
CA LEU A 24 -2.01 39.11 23.63
C LEU A 24 -1.05 40.31 23.73
N LEU A 25 -1.51 41.49 23.30
CA LEU A 25 -0.79 42.75 23.53
C LEU A 25 -0.55 43.01 25.03
N ALA A 26 -1.57 42.80 25.87
CA ALA A 26 -1.46 42.98 27.32
C ALA A 26 -0.55 41.94 27.99
N ALA A 27 -0.48 40.72 27.43
CA ALA A 27 0.43 39.66 27.85
C ALA A 27 1.88 39.86 27.38
N GLY A 28 2.17 40.92 26.62
CA GLY A 28 3.51 41.20 26.09
C GLY A 28 3.91 40.31 24.91
N ASN A 29 2.95 39.64 24.26
CA ASN A 29 3.17 38.79 23.09
C ASN A 29 2.41 39.33 21.85
N PRO A 30 2.78 40.52 21.33
CA PRO A 30 2.09 41.11 20.20
C PRO A 30 2.40 40.37 18.90
N MET A 31 1.39 39.71 18.33
CA MET A 31 1.50 39.19 16.96
C MET A 31 1.49 40.33 15.93
N SER A 32 2.14 40.09 14.79
CA SER A 32 2.32 41.08 13.73
C SER A 32 0.99 41.53 13.09
N PRO A 33 0.96 42.70 12.44
CA PRO A 33 -0.19 43.11 11.64
C PRO A 33 -0.51 42.12 10.52
N ALA A 34 0.52 41.60 9.82
CA ALA A 34 0.37 40.66 8.72
C ALA A 34 -0.33 39.37 9.17
N PHE A 35 0.03 38.85 10.35
CA PHE A 35 -0.66 37.73 10.97
C PHE A 35 -2.14 38.01 11.23
N TRP A 36 -2.49 39.16 11.80
CA TRP A 36 -3.90 39.47 12.09
C TRP A 36 -4.73 39.68 10.82
N ASP A 37 -4.12 40.21 9.78
CA ASP A 37 -4.78 40.38 8.48
C ASP A 37 -4.97 39.01 7.80
N SER A 38 -4.02 38.09 7.91
CA SER A 38 -4.17 36.71 7.40
C SER A 38 -5.27 35.94 8.14
N VAL A 39 -5.33 36.02 9.48
CA VAL A 39 -6.39 35.41 10.30
C VAL A 39 -7.78 35.87 9.85
N LYS A 40 -7.98 37.18 9.66
CA LYS A 40 -9.26 37.72 9.22
C LYS A 40 -9.62 37.29 7.81
N ALA A 41 -8.65 37.29 6.90
CA ALA A 41 -8.87 36.89 5.51
C ALA A 41 -9.29 35.43 5.43
N THR A 42 -8.56 34.52 6.08
CA THR A 42 -8.85 33.08 6.04
C THR A 42 -10.18 32.75 6.74
N LEU A 43 -10.41 33.24 7.97
CA LEU A 43 -11.67 32.98 8.67
C LEU A 43 -12.88 33.58 7.93
N GLY A 44 -12.71 34.74 7.28
CA GLY A 44 -13.76 35.32 6.43
C GLY A 44 -14.04 34.51 5.16
N ALA A 45 -12.99 33.92 4.56
CA ALA A 45 -13.14 33.02 3.42
C ALA A 45 -13.85 31.72 3.80
N ILE A 46 -13.54 31.15 4.98
CA ILE A 46 -14.24 29.98 5.53
C ILE A 46 -15.72 30.30 5.77
N GLU A 47 -16.02 31.41 6.47
CA GLU A 47 -17.40 31.80 6.78
C GLU A 47 -18.25 32.06 5.52
N SER A 48 -17.61 32.56 4.45
CA SER A 48 -18.29 32.80 3.17
C SER A 48 -18.36 31.58 2.25
N GLY A 49 -17.83 30.42 2.67
CA GLY A 49 -17.81 29.18 1.90
C GLY A 49 -16.87 29.20 0.70
N ASN A 50 -15.89 30.12 0.68
CA ASN A 50 -14.95 30.30 -0.44
C ASN A 50 -13.57 29.66 -0.19
N ALA A 51 -13.30 29.17 1.03
CA ALA A 51 -12.03 28.54 1.37
C ALA A 51 -12.05 27.04 1.06
N THR A 52 -10.99 26.54 0.43
CA THR A 52 -10.73 25.09 0.31
C THR A 52 -9.91 24.58 1.50
N VAL A 53 -9.89 23.25 1.72
CA VAL A 53 -9.00 22.61 2.71
C VAL A 53 -7.54 22.99 2.46
N GLY A 54 -7.12 22.97 1.18
CA GLY A 54 -5.76 23.37 0.79
C GLY A 54 -5.45 24.85 1.02
N ASP A 55 -6.44 25.75 1.08
CA ASP A 55 -6.21 27.15 1.47
C ASP A 55 -5.96 27.27 2.98
N VAL A 56 -6.70 26.51 3.79
CA VAL A 56 -6.52 26.47 5.25
C VAL A 56 -5.17 25.87 5.61
N GLN A 57 -4.78 24.78 4.95
CA GLN A 57 -3.48 24.13 5.15
C GLN A 57 -2.32 25.07 4.81
N ARG A 58 -2.34 25.70 3.62
CA ARG A 58 -1.32 26.69 3.23
C ARG A 58 -1.26 27.88 4.19
N TRP A 59 -2.39 28.28 4.77
CA TRP A 59 -2.41 29.32 5.80
C TRP A 59 -1.76 28.85 7.11
N LEU A 60 -2.00 27.62 7.56
CA LEU A 60 -1.34 27.05 8.72
C LEU A 60 0.18 26.97 8.50
N GLU A 61 0.62 26.48 7.34
CA GLU A 61 2.05 26.45 6.99
C GLU A 61 2.69 27.85 6.99
N SER A 62 1.94 28.88 6.60
CA SER A 62 2.42 30.26 6.59
C SER A 62 2.72 30.84 7.97
N THR A 63 2.32 30.16 9.06
CA THR A 63 2.69 30.59 10.42
C THR A 63 4.14 30.27 10.76
N GLY A 64 4.81 29.43 9.97
CA GLY A 64 6.17 28.99 10.22
C GLY A 64 6.31 28.00 11.38
N THR A 65 5.20 27.50 11.91
CA THR A 65 5.17 26.55 13.04
C THR A 65 4.47 25.24 12.69
N GLU A 66 3.81 25.18 11.53
CA GLU A 66 3.08 23.99 11.07
C GLU A 66 3.93 23.24 10.05
N PRO A 67 4.23 21.95 10.27
CA PRO A 67 4.94 21.12 9.31
C PRO A 67 4.29 21.12 7.92
N LEU A 68 5.11 21.00 6.88
CA LEU A 68 4.61 20.77 5.52
C LEU A 68 4.14 19.34 5.40
N LEU A 69 2.95 19.13 4.84
CA LEU A 69 2.41 17.77 4.66
C LEU A 69 3.18 16.98 3.61
N LEU A 70 3.68 17.65 2.57
CA LEU A 70 4.48 17.05 1.50
C LEU A 70 5.77 17.87 1.34
N THR A 71 6.92 17.23 1.54
CA THR A 71 8.23 17.87 1.36
C THR A 71 8.76 17.70 -0.06
N ARG A 72 9.90 18.35 -0.37
CA ARG A 72 10.56 18.22 -1.67
C ARG A 72 11.10 16.82 -1.93
N SER A 73 11.44 16.07 -0.89
CA SER A 73 11.86 14.67 -0.97
C SER A 73 10.69 13.68 -1.01
N PHE A 74 9.46 14.15 -1.19
CA PHE A 74 8.24 13.33 -1.20
C PHE A 74 7.94 12.64 0.14
N PHE A 75 8.50 13.13 1.25
CA PHE A 75 8.06 12.69 2.57
C PHE A 75 6.64 13.22 2.82
N VAL A 76 5.74 12.33 3.21
CA VAL A 76 4.34 12.63 3.51
C VAL A 76 4.04 12.27 4.96
N TRP A 77 3.56 13.25 5.73
CA TRP A 77 3.04 12.96 7.06
C TRP A 77 1.69 12.23 6.97
N PRO A 78 1.45 11.20 7.79
CA PRO A 78 0.10 10.65 7.94
C PRO A 78 -0.90 11.73 8.38
N GLU A 79 -2.18 11.50 8.07
CA GLU A 79 -3.27 12.34 8.55
C GLU A 79 -3.34 12.32 10.08
N GLU A 80 -3.90 13.37 10.69
CA GLU A 80 -3.82 13.55 12.16
C GLU A 80 -4.47 12.42 12.96
N ASP A 81 -5.52 11.80 12.42
CA ASP A 81 -6.22 10.64 12.98
C ASP A 81 -5.62 9.30 12.60
N GLU A 82 -4.70 9.27 11.65
CA GLU A 82 -3.97 8.08 11.17
C GLU A 82 -2.54 7.99 11.71
N ARG A 83 -2.05 9.01 12.43
CA ARG A 83 -0.69 8.98 12.98
C ARG A 83 -0.54 7.94 14.08
N GLY A 84 0.36 6.99 13.83
CA GLY A 84 0.96 6.16 14.87
C GLY A 84 1.72 6.97 15.94
N PRO A 85 2.07 6.33 17.06
CA PRO A 85 2.74 6.97 18.19
C PRO A 85 4.08 7.64 17.84
N VAL A 86 4.87 7.07 16.92
CA VAL A 86 6.16 7.63 16.48
C VAL A 86 5.94 8.82 15.57
N ALA A 87 5.05 8.73 14.59
CA ALA A 87 4.67 9.83 13.71
C ALA A 87 4.15 11.02 14.52
N GLU A 88 3.27 10.81 15.49
CA GLU A 88 2.75 11.85 16.37
C GLU A 88 3.84 12.43 17.30
N GLU A 89 4.78 11.62 17.78
CA GLU A 89 5.95 12.11 18.53
C GLU A 89 6.82 13.03 17.66
N MET A 90 7.20 12.56 16.47
CA MET A 90 8.09 13.29 15.56
C MET A 90 7.45 14.56 15.04
N TYR A 91 6.15 14.52 14.71
CA TYR A 91 5.37 15.69 14.32
C TYR A 91 5.43 16.76 15.41
N ARG A 92 5.18 16.38 16.66
CA ARG A 92 5.23 17.30 17.81
C ARG A 92 6.62 17.87 18.03
N ARG A 93 7.67 17.04 17.90
CA ARG A 93 9.06 17.50 18.01
C ARG A 93 9.41 18.51 16.92
N LEU A 94 8.94 18.29 15.68
CA LEU A 94 9.12 19.23 14.60
C LEU A 94 8.41 20.56 14.89
N VAL A 95 7.15 20.53 15.33
CA VAL A 95 6.42 21.76 15.74
C VAL A 95 7.21 22.55 16.78
N VAL A 96 7.73 21.89 17.82
CA VAL A 96 8.57 22.55 18.85
C VAL A 96 9.85 23.14 18.23
N HIS A 97 10.53 22.39 17.36
CA HIS A 97 11.71 22.89 16.66
C HIS A 97 11.39 24.14 15.82
N LEU A 98 10.28 24.15 15.11
CA LEU A 98 9.84 25.28 14.29
C LEU A 98 9.50 26.49 15.16
N GLU A 99 8.79 26.30 16.28
CA GLU A 99 8.51 27.36 17.26
C GLU A 99 9.79 27.99 17.82
N GLU A 100 10.82 27.18 18.12
CA GLU A 100 12.14 27.68 18.53
C GLU A 100 12.82 28.50 17.43
N ARG A 101 12.79 28.03 16.18
CA ARG A 101 13.39 28.73 15.03
C ARG A 101 12.67 30.05 14.71
N VAL A 102 11.35 30.12 14.92
CA VAL A 102 10.59 31.37 14.87
C VAL A 102 11.03 32.31 16.00
N ALA A 103 11.17 31.82 17.23
CA ALA A 103 11.59 32.63 18.38
C ALA A 103 13.03 33.19 18.23
N GLU A 104 13.91 32.45 17.56
CA GLU A 104 15.27 32.87 17.22
C GLU A 104 15.34 33.82 16.01
N GLY A 105 14.23 34.00 15.29
CA GLY A 105 14.15 34.83 14.08
C GLY A 105 14.81 34.19 12.85
N VAL A 106 15.03 32.88 12.87
CA VAL A 106 15.49 32.10 11.70
C VAL A 106 14.36 31.98 10.67
N ILE A 107 13.13 31.78 11.16
CA ILE A 107 11.91 31.79 10.35
C ILE A 107 11.25 33.16 10.53
N ASP A 108 10.85 33.78 9.41
CA ASP A 108 10.05 35.02 9.40
C ASP A 108 8.60 34.69 8.98
N PRO A 109 7.66 34.57 9.95
CA PRO A 109 6.25 34.33 9.64
C PRO A 109 5.61 35.43 8.80
N ASP A 110 6.10 36.68 8.87
CA ASP A 110 5.54 37.78 8.07
C ASP A 110 5.99 37.70 6.62
N ALA A 111 7.18 37.17 6.34
CA ALA A 111 7.63 36.85 5.00
C ALA A 111 6.83 35.66 4.42
N LEU A 112 6.65 34.60 5.21
CA LEU A 112 5.82 33.44 4.83
C LEU A 112 4.36 33.84 4.55
N ALA A 113 3.74 34.63 5.42
CA ALA A 113 2.38 35.13 5.22
C ALA A 113 2.23 36.03 3.97
N ARG A 114 3.31 36.71 3.56
CA ARG A 114 3.37 37.50 2.32
C ARG A 114 3.72 36.67 1.07
N LYS A 115 3.90 35.35 1.23
CA LYS A 115 4.30 34.42 0.16
C LYS A 115 5.62 34.82 -0.49
N ASP A 116 6.60 35.18 0.34
CA ASP A 116 7.96 35.37 -0.13
C ASP A 116 8.59 34.03 -0.50
N ASP A 117 8.98 33.86 -1.77
CA ASP A 117 9.50 32.60 -2.29
C ASP A 117 10.79 32.17 -1.58
N GLY A 118 11.66 33.12 -1.22
CA GLY A 118 12.92 32.83 -0.52
C GLY A 118 12.68 32.36 0.92
N ALA A 119 11.73 32.98 1.63
CA ALA A 119 11.32 32.53 2.95
C ALA A 119 10.67 31.14 2.91
N ARG A 120 9.86 30.86 1.86
CA ARG A 120 9.25 29.55 1.65
C ARG A 120 10.31 28.47 1.42
N GLU A 121 11.26 28.72 0.53
CA GLU A 121 12.36 27.80 0.26
C GLU A 121 13.20 27.52 1.50
N ALA A 122 13.57 28.56 2.26
CA ALA A 122 14.31 28.38 3.50
C ALA A 122 13.53 27.55 4.55
N TYR A 123 12.21 27.69 4.59
CA TYR A 123 11.34 26.93 5.49
C TYR A 123 11.20 25.46 5.08
N GLU A 124 11.14 25.19 3.77
CA GLU A 124 11.17 23.84 3.19
C GLU A 124 12.51 23.16 3.51
N ASP A 125 13.63 23.81 3.18
CA ASP A 125 14.98 23.28 3.39
C ASP A 125 15.28 22.99 4.88
N LEU A 126 14.76 23.82 5.78
CA LEU A 126 14.91 23.63 7.22
C LEU A 126 14.24 22.35 7.71
N GLN A 127 13.01 22.09 7.24
CA GLN A 127 12.27 20.88 7.61
C GLN A 127 12.87 19.64 6.95
N GLU A 128 13.27 19.74 5.69
CA GLU A 128 13.97 18.68 4.97
C GLU A 128 15.26 18.26 5.71
N HIS A 129 16.04 19.25 6.13
CA HIS A 129 17.24 18.99 6.91
C HIS A 129 16.91 18.33 8.26
N TRP A 130 15.87 18.79 8.95
CA TRP A 130 15.45 18.21 10.22
C TRP A 130 14.99 16.76 10.09
N LEU A 131 14.18 16.45 9.07
CA LEU A 131 13.65 15.12 8.80
C LEU A 131 14.75 14.09 8.51
N ASN A 132 15.83 14.52 7.84
CA ASN A 132 16.91 13.64 7.40
C ASN A 132 18.16 13.71 8.27
N SER A 133 18.12 14.44 9.39
CA SER A 133 19.24 14.53 10.32
C SER A 133 18.96 13.73 11.60
N PRO A 134 19.99 13.05 12.16
CA PRO A 134 19.83 12.34 13.40
C PRO A 134 19.53 13.32 14.55
N LEU A 135 18.45 13.05 15.28
CA LEU A 135 18.09 13.75 16.51
C LEU A 135 19.05 13.39 17.66
N PRO A 136 19.01 14.08 18.81
CA PRO A 136 19.89 13.78 19.95
C PRO A 136 19.77 12.35 20.50
N ASP A 137 18.67 11.66 20.24
CA ASP A 137 18.46 10.25 20.58
C ASP A 137 18.91 9.27 19.48
N GLY A 138 19.49 9.79 18.38
CA GLY A 138 20.06 9.03 17.27
C GLY A 138 19.07 8.67 16.16
N ARG A 139 17.76 8.88 16.36
CA ARG A 139 16.74 8.58 15.34
C ARG A 139 16.77 9.59 14.21
N ILE A 140 16.55 9.14 12.98
CA ILE A 140 16.28 9.99 11.82
C ILE A 140 14.77 9.99 11.60
N PRO A 141 14.08 11.14 11.74
CA PRO A 141 12.63 11.21 11.70
C PRO A 141 11.99 10.59 10.45
N SER A 142 12.52 10.86 9.25
CA SER A 142 11.96 10.31 8.01
C SER A 142 12.01 8.78 8.00
N VAL A 143 13.09 8.19 8.52
CA VAL A 143 13.27 6.74 8.59
C VAL A 143 12.32 6.12 9.60
N VAL A 144 12.29 6.61 10.84
CA VAL A 144 11.48 5.97 11.90
C VAL A 144 9.98 6.16 11.72
N VAL A 145 9.55 7.21 11.02
CA VAL A 145 8.14 7.37 10.63
C VAL A 145 7.82 6.44 9.47
N GLY A 146 8.71 6.32 8.48
CA GLY A 146 8.55 5.35 7.40
C GLY A 146 8.48 3.91 7.93
N GLU A 147 9.36 3.53 8.86
CA GLU A 147 9.33 2.21 9.50
C GLU A 147 8.00 1.92 10.23
N GLU A 148 7.44 2.90 10.95
CA GLU A 148 6.11 2.74 11.58
C GLU A 148 5.00 2.58 10.54
N GLN A 149 5.03 3.35 9.45
CA GLN A 149 4.05 3.24 8.37
C GLN A 149 4.15 1.88 7.64
N ASP A 150 5.37 1.40 7.41
CA ASP A 150 5.62 0.07 6.83
C ASP A 150 5.10 -1.02 7.78
N GLU A 151 5.39 -0.94 9.07
CA GLU A 151 4.87 -1.88 10.09
C GLU A 151 3.33 -1.89 10.13
N GLU A 152 2.69 -0.73 10.08
CA GLU A 152 1.22 -0.62 10.04
C GLU A 152 0.65 -1.22 8.75
N MET A 153 1.27 -0.97 7.60
CA MET A 153 0.90 -1.55 6.32
C MET A 153 1.02 -3.08 6.34
N PHE A 154 2.13 -3.62 6.86
CA PHE A 154 2.31 -5.06 7.01
C PHE A 154 1.30 -5.67 7.98
N ALA A 155 1.01 -5.02 9.11
CA ALA A 155 0.01 -5.49 10.05
C ALA A 155 -1.40 -5.53 9.44
N ALA A 156 -1.79 -4.51 8.68
CA ALA A 156 -3.06 -4.51 7.95
C ALA A 156 -3.14 -5.65 6.94
N ARG A 157 -2.03 -5.94 6.24
CA ARG A 157 -1.92 -7.06 5.32
C ARG A 157 -2.04 -8.41 6.02
N ASP A 158 -1.39 -8.58 7.17
CA ASP A 158 -1.48 -9.79 8.00
C ASP A 158 -2.92 -10.03 8.50
N GLU A 159 -3.63 -8.97 8.87
CA GLU A 159 -5.04 -9.03 9.25
C GLU A 159 -5.93 -9.46 8.07
N GLU A 160 -5.70 -8.90 6.87
CA GLU A 160 -6.40 -9.29 5.64
C GLU A 160 -6.16 -10.78 5.31
N GLU A 161 -4.91 -11.22 5.36
CA GLU A 161 -4.51 -12.61 5.14
C GLU A 161 -5.18 -13.57 6.14
N ALA A 162 -5.15 -13.22 7.43
CA ALA A 162 -5.76 -14.03 8.49
C ALA A 162 -7.28 -14.11 8.33
N PHE A 163 -7.93 -13.00 7.94
CA PHE A 163 -9.35 -12.98 7.62
C PHE A 163 -9.67 -13.88 6.42
N ALA A 164 -8.92 -13.72 5.32
CA ALA A 164 -9.12 -14.49 4.09
C ALA A 164 -8.92 -15.99 4.33
N LEU A 165 -7.91 -16.39 5.11
CA LEU A 165 -7.69 -17.77 5.52
C LEU A 165 -8.83 -18.32 6.38
N GLY A 166 -9.33 -17.51 7.33
CA GLY A 166 -10.48 -17.87 8.16
C GLY A 166 -11.72 -18.15 7.34
N GLU A 167 -12.03 -17.27 6.38
CA GLU A 167 -13.16 -17.41 5.47
C GLU A 167 -12.98 -18.57 4.49
N LEU A 168 -11.79 -18.76 3.92
CA LEU A 168 -11.49 -19.91 3.06
C LEU A 168 -11.77 -21.21 3.80
N ARG A 169 -11.25 -21.37 5.02
CA ARG A 169 -11.49 -22.56 5.86
C ARG A 169 -12.97 -22.75 6.15
N ARG A 170 -13.70 -21.68 6.49
CA ARG A 170 -15.16 -21.73 6.71
C ARG A 170 -15.86 -22.28 5.47
N ILE A 171 -15.61 -21.70 4.29
CA ILE A 171 -16.21 -22.11 3.02
C ILE A 171 -15.89 -23.58 2.73
N LEU A 172 -14.64 -24.01 2.89
CA LEU A 172 -14.24 -25.38 2.62
C LEU A 172 -14.91 -26.41 3.54
N THR A 173 -15.18 -26.06 4.81
CA THR A 173 -15.91 -26.96 5.72
C THR A 173 -17.36 -27.22 5.32
N GLU A 174 -17.96 -26.33 4.52
CA GLU A 174 -19.33 -26.45 4.01
C GLU A 174 -19.39 -27.27 2.70
N LEU A 175 -18.24 -27.50 2.06
CA LEU A 175 -18.14 -28.19 0.78
C LEU A 175 -17.75 -29.67 0.93
N PRO A 176 -18.18 -30.53 -0.02
CA PRO A 176 -17.72 -31.91 -0.05
C PRO A 176 -16.23 -31.95 -0.37
N GLU A 177 -15.48 -32.75 0.39
CA GLU A 177 -14.06 -32.96 0.18
C GLU A 177 -13.77 -33.48 -1.25
N PRO A 178 -12.98 -32.77 -2.06
CA PRO A 178 -12.68 -33.19 -3.43
C PRO A 178 -11.73 -34.40 -3.43
N VAL A 179 -11.98 -35.34 -4.35
CA VAL A 179 -11.15 -36.53 -4.51
C VAL A 179 -9.78 -36.14 -5.08
N ARG A 180 -8.69 -36.61 -4.44
CA ARG A 180 -7.33 -36.40 -4.93
C ARG A 180 -7.10 -37.04 -6.32
N PRO A 181 -6.77 -36.27 -7.36
CA PRO A 181 -6.57 -36.77 -8.72
C PRO A 181 -5.11 -37.19 -8.92
N ALA A 182 -4.72 -38.34 -8.35
CA ALA A 182 -3.32 -38.78 -8.28
C ALA A 182 -2.64 -38.91 -9.66
N SER A 183 -3.38 -39.33 -10.69
CA SER A 183 -2.81 -39.52 -12.03
C SER A 183 -2.58 -38.21 -12.77
N GLU A 184 -3.43 -37.22 -12.53
CA GLU A 184 -3.35 -35.86 -13.05
C GLU A 184 -2.20 -35.12 -12.37
N LEU A 185 -2.13 -35.23 -11.03
CA LEU A 185 -1.05 -34.67 -10.21
C LEU A 185 0.31 -35.18 -10.70
N HIS A 186 0.49 -36.50 -10.79
CA HIS A 186 1.76 -37.07 -11.26
C HIS A 186 2.16 -36.55 -12.66
N ARG A 187 1.21 -36.52 -13.60
CA ARG A 187 1.46 -35.99 -14.94
C ARG A 187 1.79 -34.50 -14.93
N ALA A 188 1.16 -33.72 -14.06
CA ALA A 188 1.45 -32.30 -13.89
C ALA A 188 2.86 -32.11 -13.32
N CYS A 189 3.27 -32.87 -12.31
CA CYS A 189 4.59 -32.77 -11.68
C CYS A 189 5.72 -33.20 -12.61
N VAL A 190 5.52 -34.20 -13.47
CA VAL A 190 6.49 -34.54 -14.52
C VAL A 190 6.75 -33.34 -15.44
N ARG A 191 5.68 -32.67 -15.91
CA ARG A 191 5.83 -31.47 -16.76
C ARG A 191 6.40 -30.29 -15.97
N LEU A 192 5.97 -30.10 -14.73
CA LEU A 192 6.43 -29.03 -13.86
C LEU A 192 7.93 -29.13 -13.61
N ARG A 193 8.49 -30.33 -13.43
CA ARG A 193 9.95 -30.50 -13.29
C ARG A 193 10.71 -30.14 -14.57
N GLU A 194 10.14 -30.43 -15.74
CA GLU A 194 10.72 -30.03 -17.03
C GLU A 194 10.68 -28.51 -17.24
N VAL A 195 9.54 -27.87 -16.92
CA VAL A 195 9.37 -26.41 -16.92
C VAL A 195 10.32 -25.76 -15.91
N LEU A 196 10.34 -26.36 -14.72
CA LEU A 196 11.33 -26.26 -13.65
C LEU A 196 12.70 -26.06 -14.25
N ALA A 197 13.31 -27.13 -14.75
CA ALA A 197 14.68 -27.16 -15.23
C ALA A 197 15.01 -26.19 -16.39
N GLY A 198 14.03 -25.67 -17.12
CA GLY A 198 14.24 -24.73 -18.22
C GLY A 198 14.59 -23.32 -17.76
N PRO A 199 15.36 -22.56 -18.55
CA PRO A 199 15.51 -21.12 -18.35
C PRO A 199 14.29 -20.37 -18.91
N GLY A 200 13.93 -19.27 -18.27
CA GLY A 200 12.93 -18.33 -18.74
C GLY A 200 11.49 -18.66 -18.35
N TYR A 201 10.57 -17.88 -18.88
CA TYR A 201 9.14 -17.97 -18.58
C TYR A 201 8.50 -19.28 -19.07
N PRO A 202 7.62 -19.92 -18.28
CA PRO A 202 7.17 -19.53 -16.93
C PRO A 202 8.05 -20.11 -15.80
N GLY A 203 9.09 -20.89 -16.11
CA GLY A 203 9.90 -21.61 -15.12
C GLY A 203 10.57 -20.70 -14.09
N ASN A 204 11.14 -19.57 -14.52
CA ASN A 204 11.76 -18.58 -13.63
C ASN A 204 10.77 -17.99 -12.62
N VAL A 205 9.61 -17.53 -13.09
CA VAL A 205 8.55 -16.96 -12.24
C VAL A 205 8.05 -17.99 -11.23
N LEU A 206 7.78 -19.23 -11.68
CA LEU A 206 7.31 -20.30 -10.81
C LEU A 206 8.34 -20.70 -9.74
N ARG A 207 9.65 -20.65 -10.05
CA ARG A 207 10.71 -20.85 -9.06
C ARG A 207 10.75 -19.73 -8.03
N ALA A 208 10.72 -18.48 -8.49
CA ALA A 208 10.76 -17.31 -7.60
C ALA A 208 9.56 -17.27 -6.65
N CYS A 209 8.36 -17.53 -7.17
CA CYS A 209 7.14 -17.71 -6.39
C CYS A 209 7.31 -18.79 -5.30
N ALA A 210 7.93 -19.92 -5.66
CA ALA A 210 8.13 -21.06 -4.77
C ALA A 210 9.33 -20.91 -3.81
N GLY A 211 10.15 -19.87 -3.96
CA GLY A 211 11.40 -19.68 -3.22
C GLY A 211 12.50 -20.67 -3.59
N PHE A 212 12.47 -21.25 -4.79
CA PHE A 212 13.51 -22.18 -5.25
C PHE A 212 14.68 -21.44 -5.89
N GLU A 213 15.88 -21.65 -5.35
CA GLU A 213 17.11 -21.08 -5.91
C GLU A 213 17.57 -21.84 -7.17
N GLU A 214 18.39 -21.20 -8.01
CA GLU A 214 18.96 -21.85 -9.18
C GLU A 214 19.89 -23.00 -8.77
N GLY A 215 19.52 -24.23 -9.17
CA GLY A 215 20.29 -25.43 -8.88
C GLY A 215 19.91 -26.13 -7.57
N GLU A 216 18.90 -25.64 -6.84
CA GLU A 216 18.32 -26.34 -5.70
C GLU A 216 17.63 -27.64 -6.12
N GLU A 217 17.72 -28.67 -5.27
CA GLU A 217 17.02 -29.93 -5.49
C GLU A 217 15.52 -29.78 -5.23
N LEU A 218 14.71 -30.00 -6.27
CA LEU A 218 13.25 -29.95 -6.16
C LEU A 218 12.71 -31.11 -5.30
N PRO A 219 11.60 -30.92 -4.56
CA PRO A 219 10.95 -31.99 -3.82
C PRO A 219 10.65 -33.24 -4.68
N GLU A 220 11.00 -34.42 -4.15
CA GLU A 220 10.71 -35.70 -4.80
C GLU A 220 9.22 -36.04 -4.76
N ASP A 221 8.52 -35.63 -3.69
CA ASP A 221 7.09 -35.85 -3.57
C ASP A 221 6.30 -34.92 -4.50
N ASP A 222 5.43 -35.52 -5.32
CA ASP A 222 4.65 -34.79 -6.32
C ASP A 222 3.65 -33.82 -5.69
N GLU A 223 3.06 -34.18 -4.54
CA GLU A 223 2.08 -33.32 -3.87
C GLU A 223 2.79 -32.13 -3.21
N GLU A 224 3.92 -32.36 -2.55
CA GLU A 224 4.74 -31.31 -1.97
C GLU A 224 5.25 -30.33 -3.03
N LEU A 225 5.85 -30.82 -4.13
CA LEU A 225 6.32 -29.95 -5.23
C LEU A 225 5.18 -29.09 -5.78
N TRP A 226 4.04 -29.73 -6.10
CA TRP A 226 2.94 -29.03 -6.75
C TRP A 226 2.28 -28.01 -5.82
N LEU A 227 2.04 -28.36 -4.56
CA LEU A 227 1.43 -27.45 -3.59
C LEU A 227 2.36 -26.29 -3.25
N THR A 228 3.67 -26.50 -3.12
CA THR A 228 4.64 -25.42 -2.87
C THR A 228 4.64 -24.41 -4.01
N VAL A 229 4.75 -24.87 -5.26
CA VAL A 229 4.76 -23.96 -6.42
C VAL A 229 3.42 -23.26 -6.59
N THR A 230 2.30 -23.96 -6.40
CA THR A 230 0.97 -23.34 -6.53
C THR A 230 0.70 -22.33 -5.43
N ALA A 231 1.11 -22.62 -4.18
CA ALA A 231 0.99 -21.70 -3.05
C ALA A 231 1.78 -20.41 -3.30
N GLY A 232 2.99 -20.53 -3.83
CA GLY A 232 3.83 -19.38 -4.18
C GLY A 232 3.22 -18.43 -5.21
N ILE A 233 2.23 -18.84 -6.01
CA ILE A 233 1.52 -17.92 -6.92
C ILE A 233 0.57 -17.00 -6.14
N ALA A 234 -0.06 -17.52 -5.08
CA ALA A 234 -1.04 -16.78 -4.26
C ALA A 234 -0.41 -16.06 -3.05
N GLY A 235 0.85 -16.35 -2.75
CA GLY A 235 1.68 -15.63 -1.79
C GLY A 235 3.15 -15.66 -2.26
N PRO A 236 3.51 -14.85 -3.27
CA PRO A 236 4.87 -14.84 -3.81
C PRO A 236 5.88 -14.49 -2.72
N ILE A 237 6.90 -15.34 -2.55
CA ILE A 237 7.94 -15.14 -1.54
C ILE A 237 8.87 -13.97 -1.94
N SER A 238 9.19 -13.83 -3.25
CA SER A 238 10.13 -12.87 -3.89
C SER A 238 11.56 -12.89 -3.28
N ASP A 239 12.65 -13.00 -4.03
CA ASP A 239 13.11 -12.17 -5.15
C ASP A 239 13.42 -12.97 -6.43
N LEU A 240 13.28 -12.33 -7.61
CA LEU A 240 13.99 -12.80 -8.81
C LEU A 240 15.49 -12.53 -8.64
N PRO A 241 16.37 -13.40 -9.15
CA PRO A 241 17.77 -13.02 -9.27
C PRO A 241 17.87 -11.78 -10.17
N GLU A 242 18.27 -10.65 -9.57
CA GLU A 242 18.57 -9.43 -10.31
C GLU A 242 19.69 -9.71 -11.32
N GLU A 243 19.35 -9.84 -12.61
CA GLU A 243 20.34 -9.89 -13.67
C GLU A 243 21.02 -8.51 -13.78
N GLY A 244 22.05 -8.31 -12.95
CA GLY A 244 22.97 -7.19 -13.07
C GLY A 244 22.51 -5.93 -12.37
N ASP A 245 22.82 -5.85 -11.08
CA ASP A 245 22.87 -4.63 -10.28
C ASP A 245 23.91 -3.65 -10.86
N THR A 246 23.55 -3.05 -12.00
CA THR A 246 24.25 -1.96 -12.64
C THR A 246 23.46 -0.70 -12.34
N VAL A 247 24.18 0.35 -11.94
CA VAL A 247 23.64 1.69 -11.64
C VAL A 247 22.78 2.25 -12.80
N GLU A 248 22.89 1.68 -14.01
CA GLU A 248 22.07 2.05 -15.18
C GLU A 248 20.61 1.57 -15.07
N GLY A 249 20.32 0.42 -14.43
CA GLY A 249 18.95 -0.10 -14.27
C GLY A 249 18.10 0.74 -13.29
N PHE A 250 18.71 1.21 -12.20
CA PHE A 250 18.06 2.13 -11.25
C PHE A 250 17.72 3.52 -11.83
N THR A 251 18.33 3.89 -12.97
CA THR A 251 18.09 5.18 -13.63
C THR A 251 17.07 5.12 -14.76
N ASP A 252 16.65 3.93 -15.20
CA ASP A 252 15.67 3.77 -16.27
C ASP A 252 14.26 3.56 -15.71
N LEU A 253 13.74 4.59 -15.02
CA LEU A 253 12.33 4.66 -14.60
C LEU A 253 11.34 4.69 -15.78
N GLU A 254 11.83 4.71 -17.02
CA GLU A 254 11.06 4.63 -18.28
C GLU A 254 11.24 3.28 -19.01
N GLY A 255 12.01 2.33 -18.45
CA GLY A 255 12.23 1.01 -19.03
C GLY A 255 10.99 0.11 -18.93
N GLU A 256 10.60 -0.53 -20.03
CA GLU A 256 9.55 -1.57 -20.00
C GLU A 256 10.04 -2.76 -19.16
N LEU A 257 9.27 -3.11 -18.12
CA LEU A 257 9.54 -4.31 -17.31
C LEU A 257 9.63 -5.56 -18.20
N GLY A 258 10.51 -6.49 -17.82
CA GLY A 258 10.52 -7.81 -18.43
C GLY A 258 9.16 -8.49 -18.26
N HIS A 259 8.84 -9.44 -19.15
CA HIS A 259 7.58 -10.20 -19.04
C HIS A 259 7.48 -10.95 -17.69
N GLU A 260 8.61 -11.42 -17.15
CA GLU A 260 8.70 -12.13 -15.87
C GLU A 260 8.45 -11.17 -14.69
N ASP A 261 9.07 -9.99 -14.70
CA ASP A 261 8.86 -8.95 -13.68
C ASP A 261 7.41 -8.45 -13.69
N THR A 262 6.85 -8.26 -14.88
CA THR A 262 5.44 -7.87 -15.05
C THR A 262 4.50 -8.92 -14.47
N ALA A 263 4.80 -10.21 -14.67
CA ALA A 263 4.00 -11.29 -14.12
C ALA A 263 4.07 -11.31 -12.58
N LEU A 264 5.26 -11.17 -11.98
CA LEU A 264 5.40 -11.13 -10.52
C LEU A 264 4.77 -9.90 -9.89
N ALA A 265 4.95 -8.72 -10.49
CA ALA A 265 4.31 -7.49 -10.04
C ALA A 265 2.78 -7.64 -10.03
N ALA A 266 2.21 -8.25 -11.08
CA ALA A 266 0.79 -8.56 -11.12
C ALA A 266 0.37 -9.53 -10.01
N LEU A 267 1.14 -10.59 -9.71
CA LEU A 267 0.82 -11.52 -8.62
C LEU A 267 0.85 -10.83 -7.25
N CYS A 268 1.83 -9.97 -6.99
CA CYS A 268 1.95 -9.22 -5.74
C CYS A 268 0.85 -8.15 -5.57
N ALA A 269 0.26 -7.68 -6.67
CA ALA A 269 -0.80 -6.68 -6.66
C ALA A 269 -2.21 -7.25 -6.45
N ILE A 270 -2.41 -8.57 -6.53
CA ILE A 270 -3.72 -9.19 -6.29
C ILE A 270 -4.01 -9.25 -4.79
N HIS A 271 -5.15 -8.71 -4.38
CA HIS A 271 -5.61 -8.69 -2.99
C HIS A 271 -6.01 -10.10 -2.50
N TYR A 272 -5.92 -10.34 -1.18
CA TYR A 272 -6.33 -11.62 -0.60
C TYR A 272 -7.83 -11.87 -0.77
N ALA A 273 -8.63 -10.80 -0.72
CA ALA A 273 -10.06 -10.85 -1.01
C ALA A 273 -10.36 -11.39 -2.42
N ASP A 274 -9.63 -10.94 -3.44
CA ASP A 274 -9.80 -11.39 -4.82
C ASP A 274 -9.45 -12.87 -4.97
N TRP A 275 -8.29 -13.28 -4.42
CA TRP A 275 -7.90 -14.69 -4.38
C TRP A 275 -8.96 -15.57 -3.70
N LEU A 276 -9.50 -15.11 -2.56
CA LEU A 276 -10.55 -15.80 -1.83
C LEU A 276 -11.81 -15.95 -2.68
N ALA A 277 -12.33 -14.88 -3.28
CA ALA A 277 -13.55 -14.93 -4.10
C ALA A 277 -13.41 -15.89 -5.27
N VAL A 278 -12.29 -15.82 -5.99
CA VAL A 278 -12.04 -16.68 -7.16
C VAL A 278 -11.98 -18.14 -6.73
N VAL A 279 -11.15 -18.47 -5.74
CA VAL A 279 -10.97 -19.86 -5.34
C VAL A 279 -12.21 -20.42 -4.64
N ALA A 280 -12.93 -19.63 -3.85
CA ALA A 280 -14.22 -20.02 -3.29
C ALA A 280 -15.24 -20.33 -4.38
N ALA A 281 -15.37 -19.46 -5.39
CA ALA A 281 -16.29 -19.68 -6.50
C ALA A 281 -15.94 -20.93 -7.32
N LEU A 282 -14.65 -21.17 -7.59
CA LEU A 282 -14.18 -22.37 -8.29
C LEU A 282 -14.37 -23.64 -7.45
N ALA A 283 -14.12 -23.58 -6.14
CA ALA A 283 -14.34 -24.69 -5.22
C ALA A 283 -15.82 -25.12 -5.16
N ARG A 284 -16.75 -24.14 -5.12
CA ARG A 284 -18.20 -24.39 -5.12
C ARG A 284 -18.69 -24.98 -6.44
N ARG A 285 -18.20 -24.48 -7.57
CA ARG A 285 -18.72 -24.86 -8.89
C ARG A 285 -18.09 -26.16 -9.43
N GLY A 286 -16.87 -26.49 -9.01
CA GLY A 286 -16.20 -27.74 -9.35
C GLY A 286 -15.61 -27.79 -10.77
N PRO A 287 -15.05 -28.94 -11.17
CA PRO A 287 -14.36 -29.09 -12.46
C PRO A 287 -15.30 -28.84 -13.65
N GLY A 288 -14.76 -28.29 -14.75
CA GLY A 288 -15.52 -27.99 -15.97
C GLY A 288 -15.97 -26.53 -16.09
N VAL A 289 -15.67 -25.70 -15.10
CA VAL A 289 -16.00 -24.27 -15.07
C VAL A 289 -14.94 -23.48 -15.84
N LEU A 290 -15.38 -22.47 -16.59
CA LEU A 290 -14.47 -21.53 -17.24
C LEU A 290 -13.79 -20.63 -16.20
N ALA A 291 -12.48 -20.56 -16.26
CA ALA A 291 -11.60 -19.74 -15.43
C ALA A 291 -10.67 -18.91 -16.31
N SER A 292 -11.24 -18.26 -17.34
CA SER A 292 -10.55 -17.21 -18.11
C SER A 292 -10.44 -15.94 -17.28
N PRO A 293 -9.50 -15.02 -17.56
CA PRO A 293 -9.34 -13.77 -16.80
C PRO A 293 -10.64 -12.95 -16.71
N GLU A 294 -11.38 -12.84 -17.82
CA GLU A 294 -12.66 -12.09 -17.85
C GLU A 294 -13.73 -12.77 -17.00
N ARG A 295 -13.72 -14.12 -16.96
CA ARG A 295 -14.66 -14.86 -16.12
C ARG A 295 -14.28 -14.75 -14.65
N ILE A 296 -12.99 -14.77 -14.35
CA ILE A 296 -12.44 -14.61 -13.00
C ILE A 296 -12.82 -13.24 -12.43
N ALA A 297 -12.62 -12.15 -13.17
CA ALA A 297 -13.03 -10.81 -12.75
C ALA A 297 -14.52 -10.75 -12.38
N ARG A 298 -15.38 -11.39 -13.20
CA ARG A 298 -16.82 -11.50 -12.87
C ARG A 298 -17.11 -12.38 -11.66
N LEU A 299 -16.30 -13.40 -11.37
CA LEU A 299 -16.49 -14.21 -10.17
C LEU A 299 -16.19 -13.41 -8.90
N ILE A 300 -15.22 -12.48 -8.97
CA ILE A 300 -14.92 -11.55 -7.88
C ILE A 300 -16.10 -10.60 -7.67
N ALA A 301 -16.58 -9.95 -8.73
CA ALA A 301 -17.71 -9.02 -8.67
C ALA A 301 -19.04 -9.70 -8.25
N GLU A 302 -19.21 -11.00 -8.52
CA GLU A 302 -20.38 -11.80 -8.12
C GLU A 302 -20.26 -12.36 -6.69
N SER A 303 -19.18 -12.11 -5.96
CA SER A 303 -18.89 -12.76 -4.68
C SER A 303 -19.66 -12.16 -3.52
N ASP A 304 -20.44 -12.99 -2.81
CA ASP A 304 -21.08 -12.61 -1.54
C ASP A 304 -20.16 -12.82 -0.31
N ASP A 305 -18.95 -13.39 -0.51
CA ASP A 305 -18.02 -13.71 0.58
C ASP A 305 -17.11 -12.55 1.00
N ILE A 306 -17.04 -11.51 0.16
CA ILE A 306 -16.19 -10.34 0.36
C ILE A 306 -17.02 -9.09 0.09
N ASP A 307 -16.74 -8.01 0.83
CA ASP A 307 -17.38 -6.71 0.61
C ASP A 307 -16.53 -5.91 -0.40
N VAL A 308 -16.47 -6.41 -1.64
CA VAL A 308 -15.77 -5.74 -2.74
C VAL A 308 -16.80 -5.23 -3.73
N ASP A 309 -16.92 -3.91 -3.81
CA ASP A 309 -17.77 -3.22 -4.77
C ASP A 309 -17.02 -3.04 -6.09
N LEU A 310 -17.12 -4.02 -6.99
CA LEU A 310 -16.61 -3.92 -8.38
C LEU A 310 -17.71 -3.43 -9.34
N ASP A 311 -18.58 -2.53 -8.90
CA ASP A 311 -19.60 -1.93 -9.78
C ASP A 311 -18.97 -0.96 -10.82
N ASP A 312 -17.72 -0.53 -10.62
CA ASP A 312 -16.97 0.28 -11.59
C ASP A 312 -16.35 -0.61 -12.70
N PRO A 313 -16.62 -0.33 -13.99
CA PRO A 313 -15.94 -0.99 -15.11
C PRO A 313 -14.41 -0.96 -15.05
N GLU A 314 -13.80 0.09 -14.47
CA GLU A 314 -12.34 0.23 -14.35
C GLU A 314 -11.76 -0.83 -13.40
N ASP A 315 -12.44 -1.10 -12.28
CA ASP A 315 -11.99 -2.10 -11.31
C ASP A 315 -12.10 -3.53 -11.86
N LEU A 316 -13.14 -3.80 -12.67
CA LEU A 316 -13.29 -5.08 -13.36
C LEU A 316 -12.18 -5.32 -14.39
N GLU A 317 -11.80 -4.28 -15.14
CA GLU A 317 -10.70 -4.35 -16.11
C GLU A 317 -9.35 -4.54 -15.40
N ALA A 318 -9.15 -3.91 -14.24
CA ALA A 318 -7.95 -4.11 -13.42
C ALA A 318 -7.83 -5.57 -12.95
N ALA A 319 -8.91 -6.15 -12.40
CA ALA A 319 -8.92 -7.55 -11.98
C ALA A 319 -8.66 -8.50 -13.17
N GLU A 320 -9.27 -8.25 -14.33
CA GLU A 320 -9.01 -9.02 -15.56
C GLU A 320 -7.53 -8.98 -15.95
N MET A 321 -6.92 -7.79 -15.91
CA MET A 321 -5.50 -7.61 -16.26
C MET A 321 -4.58 -8.38 -15.31
N LEU A 322 -4.81 -8.30 -14.00
CA LEU A 322 -4.00 -9.00 -12.99
C LEU A 322 -4.09 -10.53 -13.16
N PHE A 323 -5.31 -11.08 -13.30
CA PHE A 323 -5.50 -12.52 -13.50
C PHE A 323 -5.12 -13.00 -14.91
N GLY A 324 -4.89 -12.09 -15.85
CA GLY A 324 -4.22 -12.34 -17.13
C GLY A 324 -2.80 -12.91 -16.96
N SER A 325 -2.08 -12.51 -15.90
CA SER A 325 -0.77 -13.05 -15.54
C SER A 325 -0.86 -14.40 -14.81
N VAL A 326 -1.95 -14.64 -14.08
CA VAL A 326 -2.18 -15.88 -13.30
C VAL A 326 -2.53 -17.06 -14.19
N THR A 327 -3.45 -16.87 -15.14
CA THR A 327 -4.06 -17.95 -15.91
C THR A 327 -3.04 -18.79 -16.73
N PRO A 328 -2.01 -18.19 -17.37
CA PRO A 328 -0.94 -18.96 -18.02
C PRO A 328 -0.10 -19.82 -17.06
N LEU A 329 0.15 -19.34 -15.84
CA LEU A 329 0.84 -20.10 -14.80
C LEU A 329 -0.02 -21.28 -14.34
N TRP A 330 -1.32 -21.03 -14.13
CA TRP A 330 -2.31 -22.06 -13.82
C TRP A 330 -2.39 -23.14 -14.90
N ALA A 331 -2.36 -22.77 -16.18
CA ALA A 331 -2.33 -23.72 -17.29
C ALA A 331 -1.07 -24.60 -17.26
N SER A 332 0.08 -24.00 -16.91
CA SER A 332 1.36 -24.72 -16.79
C SER A 332 1.34 -25.74 -15.63
N LEU A 333 0.66 -25.40 -14.53
CA LEU A 333 0.44 -26.28 -13.37
C LEU A 333 -0.67 -27.32 -13.60
N GLY A 334 -1.44 -27.20 -14.68
CA GLY A 334 -2.59 -28.05 -14.97
C GLY A 334 -3.82 -27.78 -14.09
N ILE A 335 -3.88 -26.61 -13.47
CA ILE A 335 -5.04 -26.11 -12.72
C ILE A 335 -6.21 -25.89 -13.67
N VAL A 336 -5.91 -25.28 -14.82
CA VAL A 336 -6.82 -25.16 -15.96
C VAL A 336 -6.29 -25.92 -17.17
N ASP A 337 -7.17 -26.30 -18.08
CA ASP A 337 -6.78 -26.87 -19.37
C ASP A 337 -6.48 -25.79 -20.43
N ARG A 338 -6.25 -26.20 -21.68
CA ARG A 338 -5.92 -25.29 -22.79
C ARG A 338 -7.06 -24.34 -23.19
N ASN A 339 -8.27 -24.60 -22.74
CA ASN A 339 -9.44 -23.76 -22.95
C ASN A 339 -9.83 -23.04 -21.65
N GLU A 340 -8.89 -22.94 -20.68
CA GLU A 340 -9.07 -22.27 -19.40
C GLU A 340 -10.19 -22.90 -18.56
N ILE A 341 -10.43 -24.21 -18.76
CA ILE A 341 -11.43 -24.94 -18.00
C ILE A 341 -10.78 -25.54 -16.75
N LEU A 342 -11.37 -25.28 -15.58
CA LEU A 342 -10.93 -25.82 -14.31
C LEU A 342 -10.87 -27.35 -14.35
N THR A 343 -9.70 -27.91 -14.06
CA THR A 343 -9.48 -29.35 -14.04
C THR A 343 -9.81 -29.94 -12.66
N PRO A 344 -9.95 -31.28 -12.53
CA PRO A 344 -10.01 -31.92 -11.22
C PRO A 344 -8.79 -31.63 -10.33
N LEU A 345 -7.60 -31.46 -10.94
CA LEU A 345 -6.39 -31.09 -10.21
C LEU A 345 -6.47 -29.67 -9.68
N GLY A 346 -6.95 -28.71 -10.47
CA GLY A 346 -7.19 -27.34 -10.00
C GLY A 346 -8.25 -27.28 -8.91
N HIS A 347 -9.38 -27.97 -9.07
CA HIS A 347 -10.45 -28.02 -8.08
C HIS A 347 -10.00 -28.61 -6.74
N TRP A 348 -9.17 -29.65 -6.76
CA TRP A 348 -8.58 -30.23 -5.56
C TRP A 348 -7.47 -29.33 -4.99
N GLY A 349 -6.53 -28.89 -5.82
CA GLY A 349 -5.27 -28.33 -5.35
C GLY A 349 -5.32 -26.85 -5.00
N LEU A 350 -6.11 -26.03 -5.71
CA LEU A 350 -6.14 -24.57 -5.51
C LEU A 350 -6.48 -24.17 -4.06
N PRO A 351 -7.58 -24.65 -3.44
CA PRO A 351 -7.90 -24.23 -2.08
C PRO A 351 -6.84 -24.66 -1.06
N ARG A 352 -6.21 -25.82 -1.26
CA ARG A 352 -5.11 -26.31 -0.40
C ARG A 352 -3.85 -25.48 -0.56
N ALA A 353 -3.57 -25.01 -1.77
CA ALA A 353 -2.43 -24.15 -2.04
C ALA A 353 -2.59 -22.78 -1.38
N LEU A 354 -3.79 -22.17 -1.45
CA LEU A 354 -4.07 -20.91 -0.73
C LEU A 354 -4.03 -21.12 0.78
N GLU A 355 -4.64 -22.19 1.31
CA GLU A 355 -4.56 -22.49 2.74
C GLU A 355 -3.10 -22.66 3.19
N ARG A 356 -2.24 -23.26 2.37
CA ARG A 356 -0.80 -23.37 2.64
C ARG A 356 -0.09 -22.03 2.56
N ALA A 357 -0.39 -21.20 1.55
CA ALA A 357 0.26 -19.92 1.33
C ALA A 357 0.01 -18.94 2.49
N TRP A 358 -1.21 -18.94 3.04
CA TRP A 358 -1.64 -18.00 4.08
C TRP A 358 -1.51 -18.57 5.50
N SER A 359 -1.16 -19.85 5.63
CA SER A 359 -0.88 -20.41 6.95
C SER A 359 0.50 -19.96 7.39
N PRO A 360 0.66 -19.47 8.64
CA PRO A 360 1.95 -19.10 9.14
C PRO A 360 2.92 -20.28 9.05
N PHE A 361 4.15 -20.03 8.59
CA PHE A 361 5.22 -21.01 8.63
C PHE A 361 5.54 -21.34 10.10
N ASP A 362 5.35 -22.60 10.49
CA ASP A 362 5.72 -23.12 11.82
C ASP A 362 7.26 -23.16 12.04
#